data_AF-A0A0C5X635-F1
#
_entry.id   AF-A0A0C5X635-F1
#
_cell.length_a   1.000
_cell.length_b   1.000
_cell.length_c   1.000
_cell.angle_alpha   90.00
_cell.angle_beta   90.00
_cell.angle_gamma   90.00
#
_symmetry.space_group_name_H-M   'P 1'
#
loop_
_entity.id
_entity.type
_entity.pdbx_description
1 polymer ?
#
loop_
_entity_poly.entity_id
_entity_poly.type
_entity_poly.pdbx_seq_one_letter_code
_entity_poly.pdbx_strand_id
1 'polypeptide(L)'
;MTAWFLLISLAFHVVQFRFALYPIHVKIQGKTFYAVSFDAPRYSAVVRGTTGFFTMNVPFAEEGPQITEQFLQEKDRALFSSHKLYIFTPEAGKAFLYAVRNTLGSLWMAIFYTFFVMAAVFHGFNGIWTFVSRWGIIVRSRYLRLCQILCYIGMFVVMAMGVSVIWNIYLL
;
A
#
# COMPACT_ATOMS: atom_id res chain seq x y z
N MET A 1 16.48 2.13 -20.09
CA MET A 1 15.64 3.21 -19.54
C MET A 1 14.66 2.70 -18.48
N THR A 2 13.90 1.63 -18.71
CA THR A 2 12.93 1.08 -17.73
C THR A 2 13.53 0.69 -16.37
N ALA A 3 14.75 0.12 -16.35
CA ALA A 3 15.41 -0.29 -15.10
C ALA A 3 15.73 0.88 -14.16
N TRP A 4 16.16 2.04 -14.68
CA TRP A 4 16.45 3.22 -13.87
C TRP A 4 15.20 3.86 -13.29
N PHE A 5 14.13 3.95 -14.11
CA PHE A 5 12.83 4.38 -13.63
C PHE A 5 12.33 3.47 -12.50
N LEU A 6 12.48 2.15 -12.66
CA LEU A 6 12.10 1.18 -11.64
C LEU A 6 12.91 1.31 -10.36
N LEU A 7 14.22 1.50 -10.47
CA LEU A 7 15.09 1.67 -9.31
C LEU A 7 14.66 2.89 -8.49
N ILE A 8 14.44 4.02 -9.15
CA ILE A 8 14.00 5.27 -8.50
C ILE A 8 12.60 5.08 -7.90
N SER A 9 11.68 4.46 -8.64
CA SER A 9 10.31 4.26 -8.18
C SER A 9 10.24 3.31 -6.99
N LEU A 10 11.07 2.26 -6.98
CA LEU A 10 11.21 1.33 -5.89
C LEU A 10 11.83 2.00 -4.66
N ALA A 11 12.87 2.82 -4.84
CA ALA A 11 13.47 3.57 -3.75
C ALA A 11 12.45 4.53 -3.12
N PHE A 12 11.70 5.26 -3.94
CA PHE A 12 10.60 6.11 -3.49
C PHE A 12 9.53 5.30 -2.73
N HIS A 13 9.11 4.16 -3.28
CA HIS A 13 8.13 3.26 -2.63
C HIS A 13 8.60 2.79 -1.25
N VAL A 14 9.85 2.36 -1.14
CA VAL A 14 10.45 1.95 0.13
C VAL A 14 10.47 3.14 1.10
N VAL A 15 10.91 4.32 0.67
CA VAL A 15 10.97 5.49 1.55
C VAL A 15 9.59 5.88 2.06
N GLN A 16 8.60 5.90 1.16
CA GLN A 16 7.22 6.27 1.46
C GLN A 16 6.61 5.34 2.53
N PHE A 17 6.69 4.02 2.35
CA PHE A 17 5.99 3.07 3.24
C PHE A 17 6.83 2.58 4.41
N ARG A 18 8.16 2.61 4.30
CA ARG A 18 9.05 2.16 5.38
C ARG A 18 9.40 3.27 6.37
N PHE A 19 9.43 4.53 5.93
CA PHE A 19 9.86 5.65 6.78
C PHE A 19 8.78 6.71 6.94
N ALA A 20 8.15 7.17 5.85
CA ALA A 20 7.22 8.31 5.94
C ALA A 20 5.84 7.94 6.50
N LEU A 21 5.30 6.77 6.10
CA LEU A 21 3.95 6.31 6.47
C LEU A 21 3.98 5.00 7.28
N TYR A 22 5.07 4.77 7.99
CA TYR A 22 5.21 3.58 8.82
C TYR A 22 4.21 3.66 10.01
N PRO A 23 3.44 2.59 10.28
CA PRO A 23 2.50 2.59 11.40
C PRO A 23 3.19 2.81 12.74
N ILE A 24 2.65 3.72 13.55
CA ILE A 24 3.15 4.01 14.88
C ILE A 24 2.72 2.89 15.82
N HIS A 25 3.67 2.34 16.58
CA HIS A 25 3.39 1.30 17.57
C HIS A 25 3.07 1.94 18.91
N VAL A 26 1.93 1.58 19.50
CA VAL A 26 1.45 2.13 20.77
C VAL A 26 1.04 1.00 21.69
N LYS A 27 1.36 1.10 22.98
CA LYS A 27 0.89 0.13 23.99
C LYS A 27 -0.23 0.74 24.81
N ILE A 28 -1.43 0.16 24.70
CA ILE A 28 -2.62 0.62 25.41
C ILE A 28 -3.12 -0.53 26.29
N GLN A 29 -3.15 -0.33 27.60
CA GLN A 29 -3.59 -1.33 28.59
C GLN A 29 -2.94 -2.72 28.41
N GLY A 30 -1.63 -2.76 28.11
CA GLY A 30 -0.88 -4.01 27.93
C GLY A 30 -1.03 -4.68 26.55
N LYS A 31 -1.88 -4.14 25.66
CA LYS A 31 -2.02 -4.61 24.26
C LYS A 31 -1.35 -3.64 23.28
N THR A 32 -0.72 -4.17 22.24
CA THR A 32 -0.05 -3.39 21.19
C THR A 32 -1.03 -3.04 20.08
N PHE A 33 -1.10 -1.76 19.73
CA PHE A 33 -1.89 -1.23 18.63
C PHE A 33 -0.98 -0.54 17.62
N TYR A 34 -1.44 -0.50 16.38
CA TYR A 34 -0.81 0.17 15.25
C TYR A 34 -1.67 1.37 14.85
N ALA A 35 -1.09 2.55 14.90
CA ALA A 35 -1.77 3.81 14.58
C ALA A 35 -1.30 4.35 13.22
N VAL A 36 -2.26 4.76 12.39
CA VAL A 36 -2.00 5.30 11.04
C VAL A 36 -2.79 6.58 10.83
N SER A 37 -2.13 7.63 10.35
CA SER A 37 -2.80 8.89 10.04
C SER A 37 -3.68 8.75 8.80
N PHE A 38 -4.88 9.34 8.81
CA PHE A 38 -5.80 9.32 7.68
C PHE A 38 -6.44 10.68 7.44
N ASP A 39 -6.98 10.87 6.22
CA ASP A 39 -7.63 12.11 5.80
C ASP A 39 -9.17 11.98 5.86
N ALA A 40 -9.79 12.54 6.90
CA ALA A 40 -11.22 12.37 7.22
C ALA A 40 -12.23 12.55 6.08
N PRO A 41 -12.13 13.57 5.20
CA PRO A 41 -13.12 13.84 4.16
C PRO A 41 -13.32 12.63 3.24
N ARG A 42 -12.25 11.88 2.97
CA ARG A 42 -12.29 10.70 2.10
C ARG A 42 -12.78 9.44 2.80
N TYR A 43 -12.50 9.30 4.10
CA TYR A 43 -12.83 8.10 4.87
C TYR A 43 -14.25 8.12 5.46
N SER A 44 -14.95 9.25 5.42
CA SER A 44 -16.35 9.36 5.88
C SER A 44 -17.32 8.36 5.21
N ALA A 45 -17.04 7.95 3.96
CA ALA A 45 -17.78 6.90 3.25
C ALA A 45 -17.41 5.47 3.66
N VAL A 46 -16.20 5.25 4.20
CA VAL A 46 -15.64 3.93 4.52
C VAL A 46 -15.89 3.52 5.97
N VAL A 47 -16.00 4.50 6.88
CA VAL A 47 -16.23 4.31 8.32
C VAL A 47 -17.65 3.81 8.63
N ARG A 48 -18.60 3.86 7.68
CA ARG A 48 -19.98 3.37 7.90
C ARG A 48 -20.14 1.84 7.87
N GLY A 49 -19.12 1.08 7.47
CA GLY A 49 -19.27 -0.37 7.21
C GLY A 49 -18.20 -1.26 7.82
N THR A 50 -17.32 -0.74 8.67
CA THR A 50 -16.17 -1.49 9.17
C THR A 50 -16.22 -1.65 10.69
N THR A 51 -16.41 -2.88 11.15
CA THR A 51 -16.40 -3.25 12.57
C THR A 51 -14.96 -3.48 13.06
N GLY A 52 -14.62 -2.96 14.25
CA GLY A 52 -13.29 -3.12 14.87
C GLY A 52 -12.36 -1.90 14.82
N PHE A 53 -12.91 -0.71 14.60
CA PHE A 53 -12.15 0.53 14.48
C PHE A 53 -12.24 1.36 15.75
N PHE A 54 -11.08 1.82 16.19
CA PHE A 54 -10.97 2.90 17.17
C PHE A 54 -10.57 4.14 16.39
N THR A 55 -11.56 4.95 16.02
CA THR A 55 -11.31 6.30 15.54
C THR A 55 -11.05 7.16 16.76
N MET A 56 -9.83 7.71 16.87
CA MET A 56 -9.63 8.81 17.79
C MET A 56 -10.12 10.07 17.07
N ASN A 57 -11.42 10.30 17.16
CA ASN A 57 -12.02 11.58 16.82
C ASN A 57 -12.43 12.21 18.14
N VAL A 58 -11.80 13.33 18.48
CA VAL A 58 -12.35 14.29 19.44
C VAL A 58 -13.81 14.56 19.03
N PRO A 59 -14.64 14.93 20.00
CA PRO A 59 -15.81 14.19 20.47
C PRO A 59 -16.95 14.13 19.43
N PHE A 60 -17.13 13.04 18.65
CA PHE A 60 -18.44 12.68 18.04
C PHE A 60 -18.38 11.33 17.30
N ALA A 61 -18.12 10.22 18.00
CA ALA A 61 -18.34 8.88 17.46
C ALA A 61 -18.87 7.98 18.58
N GLU A 62 -20.20 7.86 18.63
CA GLU A 62 -20.89 6.89 19.46
C GLU A 62 -20.66 5.49 18.87
N GLU A 63 -20.39 4.51 19.75
CA GLU A 63 -20.29 3.05 19.45
C GLU A 63 -18.92 2.43 19.12
N GLY A 64 -17.79 3.08 19.41
CA GLY A 64 -16.49 2.43 19.58
C GLY A 64 -15.95 2.62 21.00
N PRO A 65 -15.13 1.72 21.59
CA PRO A 65 -14.57 1.95 22.92
C PRO A 65 -13.59 3.13 22.83
N GLN A 66 -14.04 4.33 23.17
CA GLN A 66 -13.31 5.57 22.96
C GLN A 66 -11.96 5.54 23.69
N ILE A 67 -10.85 5.50 22.95
CA ILE A 67 -9.51 5.65 23.53
C ILE A 67 -9.29 7.15 23.71
N THR A 68 -9.75 7.68 24.84
CA THR A 68 -9.44 9.05 25.27
C THR A 68 -7.92 9.21 25.41
N GLU A 69 -7.37 10.39 25.09
CA GLU A 69 -5.92 10.72 25.21
C GLU A 69 -5.30 10.33 26.56
N GLN A 70 -6.13 10.19 27.59
CA GLN A 70 -5.81 9.71 28.93
C GLN A 70 -5.18 8.30 28.96
N PHE A 71 -5.43 7.43 27.97
CA PHE A 71 -4.88 6.08 27.91
C PHE A 71 -3.52 5.97 27.20
N LEU A 72 -3.06 7.06 26.57
CA LEU A 72 -1.75 7.12 25.90
C LEU A 72 -0.69 7.56 26.91
N GLN A 73 0.42 6.81 26.97
CA GLN A 73 1.60 7.23 27.73
C GLN A 73 2.12 8.57 27.19
N GLU A 74 2.64 9.42 28.06
CA GLU A 74 3.13 10.77 27.72
C GLU A 74 4.19 10.74 26.59
N LYS A 75 5.02 9.69 26.57
CA LYS A 75 6.00 9.43 25.49
C LYS A 75 5.35 9.20 24.12
N ASP A 76 4.20 8.52 24.10
CA ASP A 76 3.50 8.18 22.85
C ASP A 76 2.71 9.38 22.34
N ARG A 77 2.27 10.30 23.21
CA ARG A 77 1.58 11.54 22.83
C ARG A 77 2.43 12.44 21.92
N ALA A 78 3.74 12.49 22.14
CA ALA A 78 4.67 13.27 21.32
C ALA A 78 4.78 12.76 19.86
N LEU A 79 4.35 11.51 19.59
CA LEU A 79 4.38 10.91 18.26
C LEU A 79 3.16 11.31 17.40
N PHE A 80 2.14 11.90 18.01
CA PHE A 80 0.89 12.30 17.34
C PHE A 80 0.88 13.80 17.05
N SER A 81 0.58 14.16 15.81
CA SER A 81 0.41 15.57 15.42
C SER A 81 -1.01 16.02 15.76
N SER A 82 -1.16 17.14 16.47
CA SER A 82 -2.43 17.65 17.00
C SER A 82 -3.53 17.92 15.95
N HIS A 83 -3.18 18.00 14.67
CA HIS A 83 -4.10 18.29 13.57
C HIS A 83 -4.40 17.08 12.67
N LYS A 84 -3.87 15.89 12.98
CA LYS A 84 -4.07 14.68 12.17
C LYS A 84 -4.93 13.67 12.90
N LEU A 85 -5.83 13.04 12.16
CA LEU A 85 -6.66 11.95 12.65
C LEU A 85 -5.93 10.63 12.50
N TYR A 86 -6.07 9.74 13.48
CA TYR A 86 -5.40 8.44 13.51
C TYR A 86 -6.41 7.30 13.68
N ILE A 87 -6.21 6.23 12.93
CA ILE A 87 -6.92 4.95 13.08
C ILE A 87 -6.01 3.99 13.83
N PHE A 88 -6.55 3.32 14.84
CA PHE A 88 -5.85 2.27 15.58
C PHE A 88 -6.37 0.89 15.20
N THR A 89 -5.46 -0.05 15.00
CA THR A 89 -5.79 -1.45 14.74
C THR A 89 -4.82 -2.38 15.47
N PRO A 90 -5.29 -3.52 16.01
CA PRO A 90 -4.41 -4.50 16.63
C PRO A 90 -3.55 -5.27 15.61
N GLU A 91 -3.91 -5.23 14.32
CA GLU A 91 -3.25 -5.97 13.26
C GLU A 91 -2.35 -5.07 12.40
N ALA A 92 -1.05 -5.38 12.35
CA ALA A 92 -0.08 -4.66 11.53
C ALA A 92 -0.48 -4.62 10.05
N GLY A 93 -0.97 -5.75 9.52
CA GLY A 93 -1.36 -5.86 8.11
C GLY A 93 -2.48 -4.88 7.74
N LYS A 94 -3.50 -4.74 8.59
CA LYS A 94 -4.57 -3.77 8.40
C LYS A 94 -4.02 -2.34 8.42
N ALA A 95 -3.10 -2.03 9.34
CA ALA A 95 -2.47 -0.71 9.40
C ALA A 95 -1.75 -0.34 8.09
N PHE A 96 -0.95 -1.26 7.54
CA PHE A 96 -0.29 -1.03 6.25
C PHE A 96 -1.29 -0.86 5.10
N LEU A 97 -2.37 -1.63 5.06
CA LEU A 97 -3.42 -1.47 4.05
C LEU A 97 -4.06 -0.07 4.11
N TYR A 98 -4.30 0.47 5.31
CA TYR A 98 -4.79 1.84 5.46
C TYR A 98 -3.78 2.88 5.00
N ALA A 99 -2.50 2.69 5.31
CA ALA A 99 -1.44 3.59 4.84
C ALA A 99 -1.36 3.62 3.30
N VAL A 100 -1.46 2.45 2.66
CA VAL A 100 -1.51 2.32 1.19
C VAL A 100 -2.76 2.98 0.63
N ARG A 101 -3.93 2.71 1.21
CA ARG A 101 -5.20 3.31 0.79
C ARG A 101 -5.17 4.83 0.87
N ASN A 102 -4.63 5.38 1.95
CA ASN A 102 -4.47 6.82 2.13
C ASN A 102 -3.54 7.42 1.08
N THR A 103 -2.42 6.74 0.77
CA THR A 103 -1.44 7.20 -0.23
C THR A 103 -2.03 7.22 -1.64
N LEU A 104 -2.69 6.13 -2.04
CA LEU A 104 -3.34 6.00 -3.34
C LEU A 104 -4.55 6.92 -3.48
N GLY A 105 -4.94 7.60 -2.40
CA GLY A 105 -5.95 8.62 -2.47
C GLY A 105 -5.53 9.84 -3.30
N SER A 106 -4.25 10.17 -3.37
CA SER A 106 -3.78 11.30 -4.18
C SER A 106 -3.75 10.92 -5.67
N LEU A 107 -4.34 11.76 -6.54
CA LEU A 107 -4.32 11.55 -8.00
C LEU A 107 -2.89 11.36 -8.52
N TRP A 108 -1.97 12.19 -8.05
CA TRP A 108 -0.56 12.12 -8.45
C TRP A 108 0.09 10.80 -8.02
N MET A 109 -0.27 10.29 -6.84
CA MET A 109 0.21 8.98 -6.37
C MET A 109 -0.39 7.85 -7.20
N ALA A 110 -1.69 7.89 -7.52
CA ALA A 110 -2.33 6.89 -8.37
C ALA A 110 -1.69 6.83 -9.77
N ILE A 111 -1.41 8.00 -10.38
CA ILE A 111 -0.70 8.10 -11.66
C ILE A 111 0.72 7.53 -11.55
N PHE A 112 1.48 7.95 -10.53
CA PHE A 112 2.84 7.46 -10.30
C PHE A 112 2.88 5.93 -10.16
N TYR A 113 2.01 5.36 -9.31
CA TYR A 113 1.96 3.92 -9.08
C TYR A 113 1.45 3.15 -10.30
N THR A 114 0.64 3.76 -11.17
CA THR A 114 0.24 3.17 -12.46
C THR A 114 1.47 2.94 -13.34
N PHE A 115 2.31 3.97 -13.52
CA PHE A 115 3.55 3.84 -14.29
C PHE A 115 4.54 2.86 -13.63
N PHE A 116 4.62 2.88 -12.29
CA PHE A 116 5.48 1.95 -11.56
C PHE A 116 5.08 0.49 -11.80
N VAL A 117 3.79 0.16 -11.70
CA VAL A 117 3.26 -1.18 -11.99
C VAL A 117 3.54 -1.58 -13.44
N MET A 118 3.24 -0.71 -14.40
CA MET A 118 3.52 -1.00 -15.82
C MET A 118 4.98 -1.32 -16.06
N ALA A 119 5.89 -0.51 -15.51
CA ALA A 119 7.32 -0.73 -15.64
C ALA A 119 7.76 -2.04 -14.96
N ALA A 120 7.23 -2.34 -13.77
CA ALA A 120 7.64 -3.49 -12.98
C ALA A 120 7.23 -4.80 -13.65
N VAL A 121 5.99 -4.84 -14.16
CA VAL A 121 5.45 -5.97 -14.90
C VAL A 121 6.21 -6.16 -16.22
N PHE A 122 6.46 -5.08 -16.97
CA PHE A 122 7.28 -5.14 -18.18
C PHE A 122 8.69 -5.68 -17.91
N HIS A 123 9.38 -5.17 -16.90
CA HIS A 123 10.74 -5.60 -16.56
C HIS A 123 10.78 -7.03 -16.03
N GLY A 124 9.83 -7.42 -15.19
CA GLY A 124 9.74 -8.78 -14.64
C GLY A 124 9.57 -9.83 -15.73
N PHE A 125 8.57 -9.67 -16.59
CA PHE A 125 8.30 -10.65 -17.66
C PHE A 125 9.38 -10.66 -18.76
N ASN A 126 9.91 -9.49 -19.13
CA ASN A 126 11.05 -9.45 -20.07
C ASN A 126 12.31 -10.05 -19.45
N GLY A 127 12.52 -9.87 -18.14
CA GLY A 127 13.62 -10.46 -17.39
C GLY A 127 13.52 -11.99 -17.40
N ILE A 128 12.35 -12.55 -17.09
CA ILE A 128 12.08 -14.00 -17.14
C ILE A 128 12.36 -14.55 -18.54
N TRP A 129 11.79 -13.92 -19.58
CA TRP A 129 12.02 -14.32 -20.96
C TRP A 129 13.51 -14.31 -21.34
N THR A 130 14.21 -13.23 -20.99
CA THR A 130 15.64 -13.06 -21.29
C THR A 130 16.49 -14.07 -20.53
N PHE A 131 16.16 -14.34 -19.27
CA PHE A 131 16.85 -15.32 -18.44
C PHE A 131 16.72 -16.72 -19.06
N VAL A 132 15.50 -17.14 -19.37
CA VAL A 132 15.22 -18.45 -19.96
C VAL A 132 15.89 -18.64 -21.34
N SER A 133 15.89 -17.59 -22.17
CA SER A 133 16.46 -17.62 -23.52
C SER A 133 17.99 -17.55 -23.52
N ARG A 134 18.61 -16.67 -22.72
CA ARG A 134 20.07 -16.46 -22.73
C ARG A 134 20.84 -17.50 -21.95
N TRP A 135 20.26 -18.05 -20.88
CA TRP A 135 20.92 -19.05 -20.05
C TRP A 135 20.69 -20.48 -20.56
N GLY A 136 20.04 -20.62 -21.72
CA GLY A 136 19.84 -21.92 -22.37
C GLY A 136 18.90 -22.86 -21.60
N ILE A 137 18.07 -22.34 -20.69
CA ILE A 137 17.10 -23.16 -19.93
C ILE A 137 16.11 -23.81 -20.91
N ILE A 138 15.69 -23.08 -21.93
CA ILE A 138 14.92 -23.61 -23.06
C ILE A 138 15.75 -23.49 -24.35
N VAL A 139 16.23 -24.61 -24.85
CA VAL A 139 17.02 -24.67 -26.10
C VAL A 139 16.12 -24.79 -27.34
N ARG A 140 14.96 -25.44 -27.22
CA ARG A 140 14.09 -25.72 -28.37
C ARG A 140 13.26 -24.49 -28.75
N SER A 141 13.38 -24.06 -30.00
CA SER A 141 12.68 -22.87 -30.55
C SER A 141 11.15 -22.85 -30.33
N ARG A 142 10.48 -24.02 -30.41
CA ARG A 142 9.03 -24.12 -30.16
C ARG A 142 8.63 -23.75 -28.72
N TYR A 143 9.36 -24.27 -27.74
CA TYR A 143 9.11 -23.97 -26.32
C TYR A 143 9.56 -22.56 -25.96
N LEU A 144 10.57 -22.04 -26.65
CA LEU A 144 10.99 -20.66 -26.51
C LEU A 144 9.83 -19.73 -26.96
N ARG A 145 9.27 -19.93 -28.16
CA ARG A 145 8.11 -19.15 -28.61
C ARG A 145 6.91 -19.24 -27.67
N LEU A 146 6.63 -20.44 -27.12
CA LEU A 146 5.57 -20.61 -26.12
C LEU A 146 5.85 -19.79 -24.85
N CYS A 147 7.07 -19.85 -24.32
CA CYS A 147 7.48 -19.07 -23.15
C CYS A 147 7.34 -17.56 -23.38
N GLN A 148 7.67 -17.07 -24.58
CA GLN A 148 7.44 -15.67 -24.96
C GLN A 148 5.96 -15.29 -24.89
N ILE A 149 5.09 -16.11 -25.48
CA ILE A 149 3.64 -15.88 -25.48
C ILE A 149 3.11 -15.87 -24.05
N LEU A 150 3.52 -16.82 -23.21
CA LEU A 150 3.13 -16.87 -21.81
C LEU A 150 3.60 -15.62 -21.05
N CYS A 151 4.81 -15.13 -21.31
CA CYS A 151 5.30 -13.90 -20.71
C CYS A 151 4.47 -12.68 -21.12
N TYR A 152 4.05 -12.58 -22.39
CA TYR A 152 3.19 -11.48 -22.84
C TYR A 152 1.77 -11.55 -22.29
N ILE A 153 1.17 -12.74 -22.25
CA ILE A 153 -0.15 -12.94 -21.63
C ILE A 153 -0.09 -12.58 -20.14
N GLY A 154 0.92 -13.09 -19.42
CA GLY A 154 1.14 -12.77 -18.01
C GLY A 154 1.36 -11.28 -17.78
N MET A 155 2.14 -10.62 -18.64
CA MET A 155 2.37 -9.19 -18.59
C MET A 155 1.05 -8.40 -18.70
N PHE A 156 0.18 -8.77 -19.65
CA PHE A 156 -1.11 -8.11 -19.82
C PHE A 156 -2.04 -8.33 -18.61
N VAL A 157 -2.17 -9.58 -18.14
CA VAL A 157 -3.07 -9.92 -17.03
C VAL A 157 -2.64 -9.22 -15.74
N VAL A 158 -1.35 -9.32 -15.37
CA VAL A 158 -0.85 -8.72 -14.13
C VAL A 158 -0.90 -7.20 -14.18
N MET A 159 -0.64 -6.61 -15.36
CA MET A 159 -0.77 -5.16 -15.55
C MET A 159 -2.22 -4.71 -15.38
N ALA A 160 -3.18 -5.39 -16.01
CA ALA A 160 -4.61 -5.07 -15.88
C ALA A 160 -5.08 -5.18 -14.42
N MET A 161 -4.68 -6.24 -13.71
CA MET A 161 -5.00 -6.41 -12.28
C MET A 161 -4.40 -5.30 -11.42
N GLY A 162 -3.11 -4.99 -11.59
CA GLY A 162 -2.44 -3.97 -10.78
C GLY A 162 -3.02 -2.57 -10.99
N VAL A 163 -3.28 -2.19 -12.24
CA VAL A 163 -3.92 -0.92 -12.57
C VAL A 163 -5.34 -0.86 -12.03
N SER A 164 -6.12 -1.94 -12.17
CA SER A 164 -7.49 -2.02 -11.62
C SER A 164 -7.52 -1.76 -10.11
N VAL A 165 -6.62 -2.38 -9.33
CA VAL A 165 -6.56 -2.15 -7.88
C VAL A 165 -6.24 -0.70 -7.53
N ILE A 166 -5.29 -0.08 -8.22
CA ILE A 166 -4.91 1.33 -7.97
C ILE A 166 -6.10 2.26 -8.19
N TRP A 167 -6.77 2.14 -9.33
CA TRP A 167 -7.88 3.03 -9.68
C TRP A 167 -9.14 2.73 -8.87
N ASN A 168 -9.39 1.47 -8.52
CA ASN A 168 -10.48 1.13 -7.60
C ASN A 168 -10.28 1.78 -6.23
N ILE A 169 -9.05 1.75 -5.70
CA ILE A 169 -8.73 2.42 -4.42
C ILE A 169 -8.84 3.94 -4.53
N TYR A 170 -8.43 4.53 -5.65
CA TYR A 170 -8.51 5.97 -5.86
C TYR A 170 -9.97 6.47 -5.98
N LEU A 171 -10.86 5.70 -6.61
CA LEU A 171 -12.27 6.08 -6.78
C LEU A 171 -13.14 5.81 -5.55
N LEU A 172 -12.68 4.96 -4.63
CA LEU A 172 -13.31 4.61 -3.34
C LEU A 172 -12.78 5.43 -2.15
#